data_AF-F2SBL3-F1
#
_entry.id   AF-F2SBL3-F1
#
_cell.length_a   1.000
_cell.length_b   1.000
_cell.length_c   1.000
_cell.angle_alpha   90.00
_cell.angle_beta   90.00
_cell.angle_gamma   90.00
#
_symmetry.space_group_name_H-M   'P 1'
#
loop_
_entity.id
_entity.type
_entity.pdbx_description
1 polymer ?
#
loop_
_entity_poly.entity_id
_entity_poly.type
_entity_poly.pdbx_seq_one_letter_code
_entity_poly.pdbx_strand_id
1 'polypeptide(L)'
;MEEIKKAIQAGKPASEVHNRLKVDLGKRLGFATLFRPSGIPSFLGLALINYDHFGTDSETAYNTGHNAAIQYALRTDSDLAVAYAMNAFADHFLHDHFSSGHLRVPRRQLHGSTLNVADACSKLMHDEDSCIGLKVSNQNGDSWTAYGDSRLFDDVSKRHREIFIKAQQASVDEIFQAWRYKIVPPTFKAWKYAPTIESALSPHQPLAPLFVMSTGEDKKPVLLRRRNVSDRKTKDYISDWTYTGTVIKCRWSGRWNYPMSLDE
;
A
#
# COMPACT_ATOMS: atom_id res chain seq x y z
N MET A 1 -7.04 16.69 11.19
CA MET A 1 -6.12 17.50 10.36
C MET A 1 -5.35 18.53 11.16
N GLU A 2 -6.00 19.29 12.04
CA GLU A 2 -5.32 20.34 12.85
C GLU A 2 -4.20 19.78 13.75
N GLU A 3 -4.44 18.64 14.40
CA GLU A 3 -3.41 17.99 15.24
C GLU A 3 -2.18 17.53 14.44
N ILE A 4 -2.38 17.08 13.19
CA ILE A 4 -1.29 16.68 12.29
C ILE A 4 -0.47 17.92 11.89
N LYS A 5 -1.14 19.03 11.54
CA LYS A 5 -0.47 20.30 11.22
C LYS A 5 0.36 20.79 12.40
N LYS A 6 -0.18 20.72 13.63
CA LYS A 6 0.55 21.09 14.85
C LYS A 6 1.77 20.20 15.09
N ALA A 7 1.67 18.89 14.85
CA ALA A 7 2.80 17.99 14.95
C ALA A 7 3.91 18.35 13.96
N ILE A 8 3.55 18.59 12.69
CA ILE A 8 4.49 19.03 11.65
C ILE A 8 5.17 20.35 12.03
N GLN A 9 4.40 21.35 12.48
CA GLN A 9 4.94 22.65 12.91
C GLN A 9 5.89 22.53 14.12
N ALA A 10 5.65 21.56 14.99
CA ALA A 10 6.50 21.28 16.15
C ALA A 10 7.70 20.37 15.83
N GLY A 11 7.92 19.99 14.56
CA GLY A 11 9.00 19.07 14.16
C GLY A 11 8.82 17.63 14.69
N LYS A 12 7.59 17.26 15.07
CA LYS A 12 7.27 15.90 15.54
C LYS A 12 6.83 15.02 14.37
N PRO A 13 7.10 13.70 14.40
CA PRO A 13 6.61 12.78 13.37
C PRO A 13 5.09 12.87 13.24
N ALA A 14 4.62 13.25 12.04
CA ALA A 14 3.20 13.39 11.76
C ALA A 14 2.48 12.04 11.82
N SER A 15 3.20 10.97 11.50
CA SER A 15 2.75 9.58 11.55
C SER A 15 2.30 9.10 12.91
N GLU A 16 2.91 9.55 14.02
CA GLU A 16 2.47 9.18 15.37
C GLU A 16 1.04 9.67 15.62
N VAL A 17 0.77 10.93 15.30
CA VAL A 17 -0.57 11.53 15.43
C VAL A 17 -1.54 10.87 14.44
N HIS A 18 -1.12 10.68 13.20
CA HIS A 18 -1.97 10.09 12.17
C HIS A 18 -2.36 8.64 12.51
N ASN A 19 -1.43 7.82 13.02
CA ASN A 19 -1.72 6.43 13.41
C ASN A 19 -2.72 6.36 14.57
N ARG A 20 -2.59 7.23 15.58
CA ARG A 20 -3.59 7.33 16.66
C ARG A 20 -4.97 7.69 16.10
N LEU A 21 -5.05 8.72 15.26
CA LEU A 21 -6.32 9.16 14.66
C LEU A 21 -6.93 8.10 13.73
N LYS A 22 -6.10 7.36 12.98
CA LYS A 22 -6.52 6.28 12.07
C LYS A 22 -7.25 5.17 12.84
N VAL A 23 -6.74 4.78 14.01
CA VAL A 23 -7.39 3.76 14.86
C VAL A 23 -8.78 4.22 15.31
N ASP A 24 -8.89 5.45 15.79
CA ASP A 24 -10.17 5.99 16.27
C ASP A 24 -11.18 6.18 15.14
N LEU A 25 -10.74 6.69 14.00
CA LEU A 25 -11.58 6.86 12.83
C LEU A 25 -12.05 5.50 12.27
N GLY A 26 -11.14 4.53 12.17
CA GLY A 26 -11.47 3.18 11.70
C GLY A 26 -12.54 2.51 12.57
N LYS A 27 -12.45 2.67 13.90
CA LYS A 27 -13.51 2.18 14.82
C LYS A 27 -14.84 2.87 14.54
N ARG A 28 -14.85 4.21 14.44
CA ARG A 28 -16.07 4.99 14.18
C ARG A 28 -16.71 4.62 12.85
N LEU A 29 -15.93 4.50 11.78
CA LEU A 29 -16.40 4.08 10.47
C LEU A 29 -16.90 2.64 10.47
N GLY A 30 -16.21 1.73 11.17
CA GLY A 30 -16.66 0.36 11.38
C GLY A 30 -18.06 0.30 12.00
N PHE A 31 -18.28 1.04 13.08
CA PHE A 31 -19.61 1.12 13.71
C PHE A 31 -20.65 1.79 12.80
N ALA A 32 -20.31 2.92 12.19
CA ALA A 32 -21.23 3.69 11.34
C ALA A 32 -21.67 2.92 10.09
N THR A 33 -20.92 1.91 9.68
CA THR A 33 -21.20 1.10 8.48
C THR A 33 -21.65 -0.33 8.80
N LEU A 34 -21.88 -0.66 10.08
CA LEU A 34 -22.20 -2.02 10.50
C LEU A 34 -23.51 -2.54 9.90
N PHE A 35 -24.52 -1.67 9.77
CA PHE A 35 -25.87 -2.03 9.33
C PHE A 35 -26.19 -1.55 7.91
N ARG A 36 -25.21 -1.63 7.00
CA ARG A 36 -25.45 -1.29 5.60
C ARG A 36 -26.44 -2.28 4.95
N PRO A 37 -27.24 -1.83 3.96
CA PRO A 37 -28.11 -2.72 3.19
C PRO A 37 -27.33 -3.89 2.58
N SER A 38 -28.03 -5.00 2.34
CA SER A 38 -27.48 -6.17 1.64
C SER A 38 -26.85 -5.76 0.30
N GLY A 39 -25.67 -6.29 0.00
CA GLY A 39 -24.90 -5.96 -1.20
C GLY A 39 -24.03 -4.69 -1.09
N ILE A 40 -24.15 -3.90 -0.03
CA ILE A 40 -23.27 -2.75 0.24
C ILE A 40 -22.30 -3.14 1.37
N PRO A 41 -21.00 -3.29 1.08
CA PRO A 41 -20.04 -3.70 2.09
C PRO A 41 -19.90 -2.63 3.20
N SER A 42 -19.72 -3.09 4.43
CA SER A 42 -19.29 -2.22 5.54
C SER A 42 -17.85 -1.78 5.34
N PHE A 43 -17.36 -0.85 6.16
CA PHE A 43 -15.95 -0.45 6.17
C PHE A 43 -15.02 -1.66 6.39
N LEU A 44 -15.41 -2.56 7.31
CA LEU A 44 -14.67 -3.81 7.51
C LEU A 44 -14.84 -4.77 6.33
N GLY A 45 -16.03 -4.85 5.73
CA GLY A 45 -16.28 -5.65 4.55
C GLY A 45 -15.40 -5.24 3.37
N LEU A 46 -15.26 -3.93 3.12
CA LEU A 46 -14.35 -3.39 2.11
C LEU A 46 -12.90 -3.79 2.38
N ALA A 47 -12.43 -3.65 3.63
CA ALA A 47 -11.07 -4.03 4.00
C ALA A 47 -10.76 -5.53 3.80
N LEU A 48 -11.79 -6.39 3.73
CA LEU A 48 -11.61 -7.82 3.48
C LEU A 48 -11.52 -8.18 1.99
N ILE A 49 -12.07 -7.38 1.08
CA ILE A 49 -12.13 -7.70 -0.36
C ILE A 49 -11.23 -6.80 -1.23
N ASN A 50 -10.23 -6.19 -0.60
CA ASN A 50 -9.41 -5.09 -1.14
C ASN A 50 -8.13 -5.53 -1.88
N TYR A 51 -8.20 -6.61 -2.67
CA TYR A 51 -7.02 -7.14 -3.37
C TYR A 51 -6.39 -6.14 -4.33
N ASP A 52 -7.23 -5.33 -4.96
CA ASP A 52 -6.90 -4.22 -5.85
C ASP A 52 -5.99 -3.16 -5.23
N HIS A 53 -5.79 -3.16 -3.92
CA HIS A 53 -4.82 -2.28 -3.28
C HIS A 53 -3.38 -2.81 -3.31
N PHE A 54 -3.11 -4.05 -3.76
CA PHE A 54 -1.81 -4.70 -3.55
C PHE A 54 -1.10 -5.12 -4.84
N GLY A 55 0.21 -4.91 -4.90
CA GLY A 55 1.10 -5.39 -5.96
C GLY A 55 0.56 -5.11 -7.37
N THR A 56 0.57 -6.14 -8.22
CA THR A 56 0.10 -6.05 -9.61
C THR A 56 -1.40 -5.82 -9.74
N ASP A 57 -2.19 -6.14 -8.71
CA ASP A 57 -3.62 -5.87 -8.72
C ASP A 57 -3.87 -4.34 -8.64
N SER A 58 -3.03 -3.59 -7.91
CA SER A 58 -3.11 -2.11 -7.89
C SER A 58 -2.67 -1.46 -9.19
N GLU A 59 -1.67 -2.04 -9.88
CA GLU A 59 -1.31 -1.61 -11.23
C GLU A 59 -2.48 -1.78 -12.19
N THR A 60 -3.17 -2.92 -12.12
CA THR A 60 -4.34 -3.21 -12.96
C THR A 60 -5.49 -2.25 -12.68
N ALA A 61 -5.76 -1.96 -11.40
CA ALA A 61 -6.81 -1.04 -10.97
C ALA A 61 -6.51 0.41 -11.42
N TYR A 62 -5.29 0.90 -11.21
CA TYR A 62 -4.86 2.21 -11.71
C TYR A 62 -4.98 2.27 -13.24
N ASN A 63 -4.41 1.31 -13.96
CA ASN A 63 -4.40 1.32 -15.42
C ASN A 63 -5.82 1.35 -16.00
N THR A 64 -6.72 0.58 -15.39
CA THR A 64 -8.12 0.51 -15.80
C THR A 64 -8.85 1.84 -15.53
N GLY A 65 -8.73 2.37 -14.32
CA GLY A 65 -9.37 3.62 -13.93
C GLY A 65 -8.83 4.84 -14.68
N HIS A 66 -7.50 4.93 -14.83
CA HIS A 66 -6.82 6.00 -15.53
C HIS A 66 -7.18 5.99 -17.01
N ASN A 67 -7.19 4.82 -17.65
CA ASN A 67 -7.67 4.70 -19.03
C ASN A 67 -9.14 5.13 -19.16
N ALA A 68 -10.02 4.73 -18.24
CA ALA A 68 -11.42 5.16 -18.26
C ALA A 68 -11.56 6.69 -18.14
N ALA A 69 -10.74 7.32 -17.30
CA ALA A 69 -10.69 8.78 -17.18
C ALA A 69 -10.18 9.46 -18.47
N ILE A 70 -9.16 8.90 -19.12
CA ILE A 70 -8.68 9.34 -20.45
C ILE A 70 -9.81 9.21 -21.48
N GLN A 71 -10.47 8.06 -21.58
CA GLN A 71 -11.55 7.84 -22.55
C GLN A 71 -12.71 8.81 -22.33
N TYR A 72 -13.06 9.09 -21.07
CA TYR A 72 -14.04 10.12 -20.76
C TYR A 72 -13.56 11.50 -21.22
N ALA A 73 -12.32 11.90 -20.89
CA ALA A 73 -11.72 13.18 -21.28
C ALA A 73 -11.65 13.40 -22.81
N LEU A 74 -11.51 12.34 -23.60
CA LEU A 74 -11.47 12.44 -25.07
C LEU A 74 -12.81 12.86 -25.67
N ARG A 75 -13.94 12.58 -25.00
CA ARG A 75 -15.27 12.93 -25.53
C ARG A 75 -15.41 14.43 -25.76
N THR A 76 -16.25 14.80 -26.73
CA THR A 76 -16.54 16.20 -27.07
C THR A 76 -17.40 16.89 -26.01
N ASP A 77 -18.21 16.13 -25.27
CA ASP A 77 -19.11 16.59 -24.21
C ASP A 77 -18.53 16.38 -22.79
N SER A 78 -17.23 16.12 -22.68
CA SER A 78 -16.58 15.84 -21.40
C SER A 78 -16.32 17.10 -20.57
N ASP A 79 -16.47 16.96 -19.25
CA ASP A 79 -16.07 17.95 -18.26
C ASP A 79 -14.70 17.57 -17.65
N LEU A 80 -13.74 18.50 -17.66
CA LEU A 80 -12.40 18.26 -17.13
C LEU A 80 -12.42 17.91 -15.63
N ALA A 81 -13.30 18.53 -14.84
CA ALA A 81 -13.42 18.24 -13.41
C ALA A 81 -13.95 16.83 -13.16
N VAL A 82 -14.86 16.34 -14.00
CA VAL A 82 -15.34 14.94 -13.94
C VAL A 82 -14.23 13.98 -14.36
N ALA A 83 -13.46 14.29 -15.41
CA ALA A 83 -12.31 13.48 -15.81
C ALA A 83 -11.27 13.39 -14.69
N TYR A 84 -10.96 14.50 -14.01
CA TYR A 84 -10.07 14.50 -12.85
C TYR A 84 -10.66 13.76 -11.64
N ALA A 85 -11.97 13.85 -11.40
CA ALA A 85 -12.61 13.08 -10.33
C ALA A 85 -12.51 11.57 -10.59
N MET A 86 -12.76 11.13 -11.82
CA MET A 86 -12.53 9.74 -12.23
C MET A 86 -11.06 9.34 -12.06
N ASN A 87 -10.14 10.21 -12.47
CA ASN A 87 -8.71 9.95 -12.32
C ASN A 87 -8.28 9.88 -10.86
N ALA A 88 -8.85 10.68 -9.96
CA ALA A 88 -8.52 10.64 -8.54
C ALA A 88 -8.85 9.27 -7.91
N PHE A 89 -9.92 8.60 -8.37
CA PHE A 89 -10.19 7.21 -7.97
C PHE A 89 -9.15 6.23 -8.52
N ALA A 90 -8.60 6.47 -9.71
CA ALA A 90 -7.51 5.66 -10.24
C ALA A 90 -6.20 5.92 -9.47
N ASP A 91 -5.86 7.20 -9.25
CA ASP A 91 -4.66 7.64 -8.52
C ASP A 91 -4.62 7.10 -7.10
N HIS A 92 -5.77 6.81 -6.49
CA HIS A 92 -5.81 6.06 -5.23
C HIS A 92 -4.96 4.77 -5.29
N PHE A 93 -5.12 3.97 -6.36
CA PHE A 93 -4.36 2.73 -6.54
C PHE A 93 -2.91 2.96 -6.97
N LEU A 94 -2.63 4.07 -7.68
CA LEU A 94 -1.25 4.53 -7.90
C LEU A 94 -0.57 4.84 -6.58
N HIS A 95 -1.27 5.52 -5.66
CA HIS A 95 -0.75 5.89 -4.36
C HIS A 95 -0.54 4.66 -3.47
N ASP A 96 -1.43 3.67 -3.52
CA ASP A 96 -1.20 2.38 -2.88
C ASP A 96 0.08 1.74 -3.42
N HIS A 97 0.35 1.84 -4.72
CA HIS A 97 1.60 1.35 -5.31
C HIS A 97 2.87 2.12 -4.84
N PHE A 98 2.73 3.30 -4.25
CA PHE A 98 3.83 3.98 -3.56
C PHE A 98 3.97 3.55 -2.09
N SER A 99 2.93 2.99 -1.48
CA SER A 99 2.93 2.56 -0.09
C SER A 99 3.61 1.20 0.05
N SER A 100 4.73 1.13 0.79
CA SER A 100 5.54 -0.10 0.86
C SER A 100 4.78 -1.32 1.41
N GLY A 101 3.80 -1.11 2.30
CA GLY A 101 2.93 -2.18 2.79
C GLY A 101 2.00 -2.80 1.75
N HIS A 102 1.87 -2.18 0.59
CA HIS A 102 1.04 -2.65 -0.50
C HIS A 102 1.84 -3.34 -1.61
N LEU A 103 3.17 -3.23 -1.62
CA LEU A 103 4.00 -3.72 -2.73
C LEU A 103 4.21 -5.24 -2.73
N ARG A 104 4.64 -5.81 -1.60
CA ARG A 104 5.10 -7.21 -1.52
C ARG A 104 4.29 -8.11 -0.61
N VAL A 105 3.22 -7.60 0.01
CA VAL A 105 2.35 -8.39 0.87
C VAL A 105 1.56 -9.39 0.01
N PRO A 106 1.64 -10.71 0.27
CA PRO A 106 0.92 -11.72 -0.50
C PRO A 106 -0.56 -11.75 -0.13
N ARG A 107 -1.28 -10.67 -0.45
CA ARG A 107 -2.65 -10.38 0.01
C ARG A 107 -3.64 -11.50 -0.33
N ARG A 108 -3.53 -12.06 -1.54
CA ARG A 108 -4.39 -13.16 -2.01
C ARG A 108 -4.22 -14.44 -1.18
N GLN A 109 -3.00 -14.73 -0.72
CA GLN A 109 -2.69 -15.89 0.12
C GLN A 109 -2.93 -15.63 1.62
N LEU A 110 -3.05 -14.36 2.00
CA LEU A 110 -3.36 -13.90 3.35
C LEU A 110 -4.80 -13.39 3.45
N HIS A 111 -5.76 -14.18 2.96
CA HIS A 111 -7.19 -13.84 2.99
C HIS A 111 -8.07 -15.05 3.32
N GLY A 112 -9.27 -14.80 3.86
CA GLY A 112 -10.41 -15.72 3.75
C GLY A 112 -10.41 -16.87 4.76
N SER A 113 -9.53 -16.83 5.76
CA SER A 113 -9.56 -17.78 6.88
C SER A 113 -10.74 -17.51 7.83
N THR A 114 -11.15 -18.51 8.60
CA THR A 114 -12.09 -18.37 9.72
C THR A 114 -11.72 -17.19 10.63
N LEU A 115 -12.69 -16.33 10.95
CA LEU A 115 -12.51 -15.10 11.76
C LEU A 115 -11.52 -14.06 11.19
N ASN A 116 -11.20 -14.10 9.89
CA ASN A 116 -10.34 -13.13 9.20
C ASN A 116 -8.91 -13.03 9.78
N VAL A 117 -8.38 -14.12 10.36
CA VAL A 117 -7.05 -14.14 10.98
C VAL A 117 -5.91 -14.04 9.94
N ALA A 118 -6.13 -14.56 8.73
CA ALA A 118 -5.24 -14.39 7.58
C ALA A 118 -5.15 -12.92 7.17
N ASP A 119 -6.27 -12.19 7.14
CA ASP A 119 -6.30 -10.74 6.86
C ASP A 119 -5.57 -9.96 7.95
N ALA A 120 -5.67 -10.38 9.21
CA ALA A 120 -4.86 -9.81 10.29
C ALA A 120 -3.35 -10.06 10.07
N CYS A 121 -2.95 -11.21 9.54
CA CYS A 121 -1.57 -11.49 9.14
C CYS A 121 -1.11 -10.57 7.99
N SER A 122 -1.94 -10.39 6.96
CA SER A 122 -1.68 -9.42 5.89
C SER A 122 -1.42 -8.03 6.47
N LYS A 123 -2.29 -7.58 7.39
CA LYS A 123 -2.15 -6.29 8.07
C LYS A 123 -0.83 -6.16 8.85
N LEU A 124 -0.37 -7.22 9.52
CA LEU A 124 0.89 -7.18 10.27
C LEU A 124 2.09 -6.91 9.35
N MET A 125 2.20 -7.62 8.23
CA MET A 125 3.29 -7.39 7.27
C MET A 125 3.16 -6.02 6.60
N HIS A 126 1.93 -5.66 6.21
CA HIS A 126 1.61 -4.36 5.64
C HIS A 126 2.07 -3.21 6.53
N ASP A 127 1.73 -3.24 7.82
CA ASP A 127 2.08 -2.16 8.75
C ASP A 127 3.60 -2.12 8.99
N GLU A 128 4.26 -3.28 9.11
CA GLU A 128 5.70 -3.39 9.30
C GLU A 128 6.47 -2.79 8.11
N ASP A 129 6.13 -3.22 6.90
CA ASP A 129 6.73 -2.72 5.65
C ASP A 129 6.43 -1.22 5.47
N SER A 130 5.23 -0.75 5.83
CA SER A 130 4.86 0.67 5.76
C SER A 130 5.69 1.55 6.71
N CYS A 131 5.90 1.08 7.94
CA CYS A 131 6.59 1.86 8.96
C CYS A 131 8.11 1.90 8.74
N ILE A 132 8.72 0.73 8.52
CA ILE A 132 10.18 0.57 8.39
C ILE A 132 10.65 0.97 6.99
N GLY A 133 9.83 0.71 5.97
CA GLY A 133 10.09 1.03 4.58
C GLY A 133 10.88 -0.05 3.83
N LEU A 134 10.82 0.04 2.50
CA LEU A 134 11.49 -0.88 1.56
C LEU A 134 12.41 -0.11 0.62
N LYS A 135 13.56 -0.70 0.28
CA LYS A 135 14.44 -0.15 -0.76
C LYS A 135 13.83 -0.41 -2.13
N VAL A 136 13.53 0.63 -2.88
CA VAL A 136 12.85 0.49 -4.17
C VAL A 136 13.58 1.29 -5.25
N SER A 137 13.24 1.01 -6.50
CA SER A 137 13.68 1.74 -7.68
C SER A 137 12.57 1.87 -8.72
N ASN A 138 12.71 2.80 -9.66
CA ASN A 138 11.77 3.00 -10.77
C ASN A 138 12.44 2.90 -12.14
N GLN A 139 11.65 3.00 -13.21
CA GLN A 139 12.13 2.94 -14.60
C GLN A 139 12.96 4.17 -15.02
N ASN A 140 12.87 5.27 -14.28
CA ASN A 140 13.71 6.47 -14.47
C ASN A 140 15.08 6.35 -13.79
N GLY A 141 15.38 5.23 -13.13
CA GLY A 141 16.67 4.99 -12.46
C GLY A 141 16.80 5.63 -11.09
N ASP A 142 15.72 6.21 -10.52
CA ASP A 142 15.73 6.63 -9.12
C ASP A 142 15.77 5.40 -8.21
N SER A 143 16.46 5.50 -7.07
CA SER A 143 16.36 4.56 -5.95
C SER A 143 16.17 5.31 -4.64
N TRP A 144 15.28 4.80 -3.78
CA TRP A 144 14.93 5.42 -2.50
C TRP A 144 14.37 4.39 -1.51
N THR A 145 13.97 4.84 -0.32
CA THR A 145 13.21 4.02 0.63
C THR A 145 11.74 4.43 0.56
N ALA A 146 10.88 3.56 0.05
CA ALA A 146 9.44 3.76 0.10
C ALA A 146 8.94 3.49 1.51
N TYR A 147 8.11 4.40 2.02
CA TYR A 147 7.37 4.24 3.25
C TYR A 147 5.90 4.19 2.91
N GLY A 148 5.10 3.57 3.77
CA GLY A 148 3.67 3.49 3.58
C GLY A 148 2.91 4.37 4.54
N ASP A 149 1.58 4.29 4.46
CA ASP A 149 0.59 4.64 5.47
C ASP A 149 1.05 5.55 6.62
N SER A 150 0.45 6.73 6.71
CA SER A 150 0.73 7.73 7.76
C SER A 150 2.10 8.42 7.67
N ARG A 151 3.08 7.86 6.92
CA ARG A 151 4.48 8.37 6.89
C ARG A 151 4.74 9.46 5.87
N LEU A 152 3.79 9.80 4.99
CA LEU A 152 4.00 10.72 3.86
C LEU A 152 4.62 12.06 4.28
N PHE A 153 4.23 12.60 5.43
CA PHE A 153 4.68 13.90 5.93
C PHE A 153 5.86 13.83 6.90
N ASP A 154 6.38 12.65 7.20
CA ASP A 154 7.60 12.53 8.00
C ASP A 154 8.83 12.95 7.19
N ASP A 155 9.86 13.43 7.88
CA ASP A 155 11.10 13.90 7.25
C ASP A 155 11.81 12.80 6.48
N VAL A 156 11.79 11.56 7.00
CA VAL A 156 12.37 10.39 6.34
C VAL A 156 11.74 10.12 4.97
N SER A 157 10.50 10.56 4.76
CA SER A 157 9.74 10.37 3.53
C SER A 157 9.91 11.51 2.53
N LYS A 158 10.80 12.50 2.78
CA LYS A 158 10.96 13.66 1.87
C LYS A 158 11.26 13.22 0.43
N ARG A 159 12.28 12.37 0.23
CA ARG A 159 12.63 11.87 -1.11
C ARG A 159 11.52 11.02 -1.72
N HIS A 160 10.86 10.19 -0.91
CA HIS A 160 9.73 9.38 -1.34
C HIS A 160 8.57 10.26 -1.85
N ARG A 161 8.23 11.31 -1.09
CA ARG A 161 7.19 12.29 -1.43
C ARG A 161 7.52 13.09 -2.70
N GLU A 162 8.77 13.47 -2.90
CA GLU A 162 9.21 14.15 -4.14
C GLU A 162 8.95 13.30 -5.39
N ILE A 163 9.22 11.99 -5.35
CA ILE A 163 9.00 11.09 -6.48
C ILE A 163 7.51 10.81 -6.66
N PHE A 164 6.79 10.58 -5.57
CA PHE A 164 5.33 10.42 -5.55
C PHE A 164 4.62 11.60 -6.26
N ILE A 165 4.99 12.85 -5.94
CA ILE A 165 4.40 14.04 -6.57
C ILE A 165 4.64 14.05 -8.08
N LYS A 166 5.81 13.60 -8.56
CA LYS A 166 6.08 13.51 -10.01
C LYS A 166 5.19 12.48 -10.71
N ALA A 167 4.94 11.34 -10.08
CA ALA A 167 4.04 10.32 -10.63
C ALA A 167 2.60 10.83 -10.71
N GLN A 168 2.12 11.46 -9.63
CA GLN A 168 0.80 12.06 -9.59
C GLN A 168 0.64 13.18 -10.62
N GLN A 169 1.63 14.07 -10.75
CA GLN A 169 1.60 15.12 -11.76
C GLN A 169 1.55 14.53 -13.18
N ALA A 170 2.32 13.48 -13.45
CA ALA A 170 2.30 12.81 -14.75
C ALA A 170 0.93 12.21 -15.08
N SER A 171 0.25 11.58 -14.10
CA SER A 171 -1.12 11.07 -14.24
C SER A 171 -2.10 12.21 -14.56
N VAL A 172 -2.08 13.29 -13.77
CA VAL A 172 -2.99 14.45 -13.99
C VAL A 172 -2.72 15.12 -15.34
N ASP A 173 -1.47 15.28 -15.74
CA ASP A 173 -1.09 15.86 -17.03
C ASP A 173 -1.66 15.04 -18.19
N GLU A 174 -1.64 13.71 -18.12
CA GLU A 174 -2.19 12.84 -19.17
C GLU A 174 -3.70 13.06 -19.36
N ILE A 175 -4.46 13.27 -18.28
CA ILE A 175 -5.88 13.63 -18.35
C ILE A 175 -6.08 14.98 -19.02
N PHE A 176 -5.29 15.99 -18.65
CA PHE A 176 -5.38 17.30 -19.29
C PHE A 176 -5.05 17.24 -20.78
N GLN A 177 -4.01 16.49 -21.14
CA GLN A 177 -3.59 16.32 -22.54
C GLN A 177 -4.67 15.62 -23.36
N ALA A 178 -5.30 14.59 -22.80
CA ALA A 178 -6.45 13.92 -23.42
C ALA A 178 -7.64 14.88 -23.58
N TRP A 179 -7.99 15.63 -22.54
CA TRP A 179 -9.12 16.56 -22.59
C TRP A 179 -8.91 17.69 -23.59
N ARG A 180 -7.76 18.38 -23.50
CA ARG A 180 -7.48 19.63 -24.22
C ARG A 180 -6.98 19.44 -25.64
N TYR A 181 -6.14 18.43 -25.86
CA TYR A 181 -5.43 18.22 -27.13
C TYR A 181 -5.79 16.89 -27.80
N LYS A 182 -6.66 16.09 -27.18
CA LYS A 182 -7.09 14.78 -27.70
C LYS A 182 -5.93 13.82 -27.93
N ILE A 183 -4.90 13.94 -27.09
CA ILE A 183 -3.71 13.09 -27.11
C ILE A 183 -3.94 11.91 -26.17
N VAL A 184 -3.73 10.69 -26.69
CA VAL A 184 -3.71 9.47 -25.87
C VAL A 184 -2.25 9.04 -25.69
N PRO A 185 -1.77 8.88 -24.45
CA PRO A 185 -0.43 8.39 -24.22
C PRO A 185 -0.31 6.92 -24.66
N PRO A 186 0.78 6.51 -25.36
CA PRO A 186 0.98 5.11 -25.74
C PRO A 186 1.26 4.21 -24.53
N THR A 187 1.82 4.78 -23.47
CA THR A 187 2.03 4.17 -22.15
C THR A 187 1.88 5.25 -21.08
N PHE A 188 1.39 4.89 -19.89
CA PHE A 188 1.17 5.87 -18.82
C PHE A 188 2.47 6.31 -18.17
N LYS A 189 2.72 7.62 -18.17
CA LYS A 189 3.97 8.23 -17.69
C LYS A 189 4.18 8.07 -16.19
N ALA A 190 3.11 7.92 -15.40
CA ALA A 190 3.21 7.70 -13.96
C ALA A 190 4.12 6.50 -13.60
N TRP A 191 4.09 5.43 -14.39
CA TRP A 191 4.91 4.23 -14.18
C TRP A 191 6.41 4.43 -14.36
N LYS A 192 6.82 5.54 -14.99
CA LYS A 192 8.25 5.90 -15.04
C LYS A 192 8.79 6.27 -13.65
N TYR A 193 7.92 6.78 -12.77
CA TYR A 193 8.27 7.27 -11.45
C TYR A 193 7.91 6.29 -10.33
N ALA A 194 6.84 5.50 -10.51
CA ALA A 194 6.40 4.51 -9.54
C ALA A 194 7.49 3.46 -9.23
N PRO A 195 7.59 2.99 -7.97
CA PRO A 195 8.50 1.91 -7.63
C PRO A 195 8.11 0.63 -8.38
N THR A 196 9.08 -0.22 -8.73
CA THR A 196 8.78 -1.52 -9.32
C THR A 196 8.57 -2.58 -8.23
N ILE A 197 7.65 -3.52 -8.46
CA ILE A 197 7.41 -4.65 -7.56
C ILE A 197 8.69 -5.50 -7.38
N GLU A 198 9.46 -5.69 -8.45
CA GLU A 198 10.70 -6.46 -8.42
C GLU A 198 11.70 -5.87 -7.43
N SER A 199 11.79 -4.53 -7.37
CA SER A 199 12.69 -3.86 -6.43
C SER A 199 12.25 -4.10 -4.97
N ALA A 200 10.95 -4.06 -4.70
CA ALA A 200 10.38 -4.35 -3.38
C ALA A 200 10.57 -5.83 -2.96
N LEU A 201 10.56 -6.75 -3.93
CA LEU A 201 10.79 -8.18 -3.74
C LEU A 201 12.28 -8.58 -3.66
N SER A 202 13.20 -7.63 -3.84
CA SER A 202 14.63 -7.92 -3.89
C SER A 202 15.13 -8.77 -2.72
N PRO A 203 15.94 -9.82 -2.97
CA PRO A 203 16.57 -10.61 -1.91
C PRO A 203 17.64 -9.83 -1.13
N HIS A 204 17.90 -8.55 -1.48
CA HIS A 204 18.81 -7.66 -0.76
C HIS A 204 18.09 -6.64 0.13
N GLN A 205 16.77 -6.74 0.30
CA GLN A 205 16.04 -5.90 1.27
C GLN A 205 16.63 -6.06 2.68
N PRO A 206 16.91 -4.94 3.40
CA PRO A 206 17.32 -4.98 4.80
C PRO A 206 16.24 -5.56 5.72
N LEU A 207 14.97 -5.23 5.44
CA LEU A 207 13.82 -5.80 6.12
C LEU A 207 13.42 -7.12 5.44
N ALA A 208 13.68 -8.23 6.12
CA ALA A 208 13.16 -9.53 5.73
C ALA A 208 11.62 -9.49 5.73
N PRO A 209 10.92 -9.99 4.70
CA PRO A 209 9.46 -10.05 4.74
C PRO A 209 8.96 -10.91 5.91
N LEU A 210 7.79 -10.58 6.47
CA LEU A 210 7.16 -11.44 7.48
C LEU A 210 6.62 -12.73 6.83
N PHE A 211 6.06 -12.59 5.63
CA PHE A 211 5.58 -13.70 4.80
C PHE A 211 6.18 -13.63 3.41
N VAL A 212 6.56 -14.78 2.86
CA VAL A 212 7.13 -14.87 1.51
C VAL A 212 6.56 -16.08 0.78
N MET A 213 6.24 -15.90 -0.49
CA MET A 213 5.89 -17.02 -1.36
C MET A 213 7.16 -17.74 -1.81
N SER A 214 7.16 -19.05 -1.68
CA SER A 214 8.20 -19.94 -2.21
C SER A 214 7.55 -21.07 -3.01
N THR A 215 8.38 -21.91 -3.61
CA THR A 215 7.98 -23.14 -4.28
C THR A 215 8.42 -24.32 -3.42
N GLY A 216 7.47 -25.17 -3.00
CA GLY A 216 7.73 -26.38 -2.23
C GLY A 216 8.42 -27.47 -3.06
N GLU A 217 8.85 -28.54 -2.39
CA GLU A 217 9.45 -29.72 -3.05
C GLU A 217 8.52 -30.35 -4.10
N ASP A 218 7.21 -30.29 -3.87
CA ASP A 218 6.17 -30.75 -4.79
C ASP A 218 5.86 -29.76 -5.92
N LYS A 219 6.69 -28.72 -6.09
CA LYS A 219 6.56 -27.62 -7.05
C LYS A 219 5.30 -26.76 -6.86
N LYS A 220 4.61 -26.85 -5.72
CA LYS A 220 3.45 -26.00 -5.44
C LYS A 220 3.86 -24.72 -4.70
N PRO A 221 3.10 -23.63 -4.87
CA PRO A 221 3.30 -22.43 -4.06
C PRO A 221 3.11 -22.75 -2.58
N VAL A 222 4.09 -22.37 -1.76
CA VAL A 222 4.02 -22.47 -0.30
C VAL A 222 4.22 -21.08 0.29
N LEU A 223 3.33 -20.70 1.21
CA LEU A 223 3.47 -19.46 1.97
C LEU A 223 4.33 -19.73 3.20
N LEU A 224 5.51 -19.13 3.24
CA LEU A 224 6.42 -19.24 4.37
C LEU A 224 6.29 -18.02 5.28
N ARG A 225 6.51 -18.22 6.57
CA ARG A 225 6.56 -17.16 7.58
C ARG A 225 7.95 -17.11 8.22
N ARG A 226 8.46 -15.91 8.46
CA ARG A 226 9.74 -15.70 9.14
C ARG A 226 9.80 -16.46 10.47
N ARG A 227 10.81 -17.31 10.70
CA ARG A 227 10.87 -18.21 11.88
C ARG A 227 10.81 -17.44 13.19
N ASN A 228 11.75 -16.53 13.38
CA ASN A 228 11.68 -15.56 14.47
C ASN A 228 10.92 -14.32 13.96
N VAL A 229 9.70 -14.07 14.45
CA VAL A 229 8.93 -12.88 14.03
C VAL A 229 9.60 -11.57 14.43
N SER A 230 10.41 -11.61 15.50
CA SER A 230 11.01 -10.43 16.09
C SER A 230 12.29 -10.02 15.39
N ASP A 231 13.04 -10.99 14.88
CA ASP A 231 14.20 -10.71 14.03
C ASP A 231 13.71 -10.20 12.68
N ARG A 232 14.01 -8.95 12.34
CA ARG A 232 13.58 -8.29 11.11
C ARG A 232 14.57 -8.37 9.97
N LYS A 233 15.75 -8.97 10.20
CA LYS A 233 16.86 -8.98 9.25
C LYS A 233 17.12 -10.38 8.70
N THR A 234 16.98 -11.40 9.55
CA THR A 234 17.30 -12.77 9.17
C THR A 234 16.24 -13.37 8.25
N LYS A 235 16.72 -13.93 7.12
CA LYS A 235 15.89 -14.59 6.10
C LYS A 235 15.82 -16.10 6.35
N ASP A 236 15.28 -16.45 7.52
CA ASP A 236 14.97 -17.83 7.91
C ASP A 236 13.46 -17.99 8.03
N TYR A 237 12.89 -18.94 7.29
CA TYR A 237 11.45 -19.09 7.14
C TYR A 237 11.01 -20.53 7.41
N ILE A 238 9.77 -20.68 7.86
CA ILE A 238 9.12 -21.96 8.09
C ILE A 238 7.81 -22.07 7.34
N SER A 239 7.46 -23.29 6.95
CA SER A 239 6.15 -23.67 6.39
C SER A 239 5.17 -24.16 7.47
N ASP A 240 5.67 -24.73 8.58
CA ASP A 240 4.85 -25.17 9.70
C ASP A 240 4.55 -24.01 10.67
N TRP A 241 3.41 -23.34 10.45
CA TRP A 241 2.92 -22.23 11.26
C TRP A 241 1.41 -22.06 11.07
N THR A 242 0.77 -21.29 11.95
CA THR A 242 -0.66 -20.95 11.84
C THR A 242 -0.88 -19.44 11.84
N TYR A 243 -1.94 -18.96 11.18
CA TYR A 243 -2.30 -17.54 11.20
C TYR A 243 -2.49 -17.03 12.63
N THR A 244 -3.26 -17.75 13.46
CA THR A 244 -3.50 -17.39 14.87
C THR A 244 -2.23 -17.34 15.69
N GLY A 245 -1.37 -18.35 15.57
CA GLY A 245 -0.08 -18.38 16.27
C GLY A 245 0.82 -17.22 15.88
N THR A 246 0.78 -16.81 14.60
CA THR A 246 1.54 -15.66 14.11
C THR A 246 1.05 -14.35 14.69
N VAL A 247 -0.27 -14.13 14.68
CA VAL A 247 -0.88 -12.91 15.26
C VAL A 247 -0.53 -12.79 16.75
N ILE A 248 -0.64 -13.88 17.51
CA ILE A 248 -0.29 -13.89 18.94
C ILE A 248 1.20 -13.56 19.13
N LYS A 249 2.09 -14.23 18.39
CA LYS A 249 3.55 -13.99 18.48
C LYS A 249 3.93 -12.54 18.17
N CYS A 250 3.38 -11.95 17.10
CA CYS A 250 3.65 -10.55 16.74
C CYS A 250 3.12 -9.56 17.78
N ARG A 251 1.94 -9.83 18.38
CA ARG A 251 1.38 -8.98 19.42
C ARG A 251 2.17 -9.05 20.72
N TRP A 252 2.53 -10.26 21.16
CA TRP A 252 3.23 -10.48 22.43
C TRP A 252 4.69 -10.06 22.39
N SER A 253 5.33 -10.01 21.22
CA SER A 253 6.70 -9.49 21.12
C SER A 253 6.79 -7.99 21.42
N GLY A 254 5.68 -7.25 21.35
CA GLY A 254 5.67 -5.79 21.47
C GLY A 254 6.29 -5.05 20.28
N ARG A 255 6.91 -5.76 19.33
CA ARG A 255 7.65 -5.16 18.21
C ARG A 255 6.77 -4.54 17.14
N TRP A 256 5.47 -4.84 17.14
CA TRP A 256 4.46 -4.23 16.26
C TRP A 256 3.81 -2.97 16.86
N ASN A 257 4.23 -2.54 18.05
CA ASN A 257 3.85 -1.23 18.57
C ASN A 257 4.50 -0.14 17.72
N TYR A 258 3.75 0.92 17.46
CA TYR A 258 4.27 2.07 16.73
C TYR A 258 5.07 2.98 17.68
N PRO A 259 6.23 3.55 17.26
CA PRO A 259 6.92 3.31 15.98
C PRO A 259 7.68 1.97 15.95
N MET A 260 7.73 1.34 14.78
CA MET A 260 8.51 0.12 14.54
C MET A 260 9.92 0.43 14.02
N SER A 261 10.93 -0.27 14.52
CA SER A 261 12.34 -0.17 14.10
C SER A 261 12.84 -1.46 13.46
N LEU A 262 13.86 -1.36 12.60
CA LEU A 262 14.55 -2.53 12.08
C LEU A 262 15.37 -3.24 13.18
N ASP A 263 15.99 -2.45 14.06
CA ASP A 263 16.80 -2.91 15.18
C ASP A 263 15.96 -3.20 16.43
N GLU A 264 16.50 -3.96 17.37
CA GLU A 264 15.90 -4.16 18.71
C GLU A 264 16.18 -2.99 19.65
#